data_AF-A0A2V5NMH8-F1
#
_entry.id   AF-A0A2V5NMH8-F1
#
_cell.length_a   1.000
_cell.length_b   1.000
_cell.length_c   1.000
_cell.angle_alpha   90.00
_cell.angle_beta   90.00
_cell.angle_gamma   90.00
#
_symmetry.space_group_name_H-M   'P 1'
#
loop_
_entity.id
_entity.type
_entity.pdbx_description
1 polymer ?
#
loop_
_entity_poly.entity_id
_entity_poly.type
_entity_poly.pdbx_seq_one_letter_code
_entity_poly.pdbx_strand_id
1 'polypeptide(L)'
;MEKAKRQRPKDPLLIYGTGMVYAKGKRTEALQIIKELEEMSGANLSQAHWIAKIYATLNEKELAFSWLDLGLATGAIGSFYKDEPVWDPIRSDPRFEALVSRILSVP
;
A
#
# COMPACT_ATOMS: atom_id res chain seq x y z
N MET A 1 -18.58 36.76 2.10
CA MET A 1 -19.06 35.36 2.21
C MET A 1 -18.37 34.54 1.14
N GLU A 2 -17.15 34.08 1.43
CA GLU A 2 -16.42 33.23 0.50
C GLU A 2 -16.87 31.80 0.74
N LYS A 3 -17.48 31.18 -0.28
CA LYS A 3 -17.92 29.80 -0.24
C LYS A 3 -16.68 28.93 -0.06
N ALA A 4 -16.42 28.54 1.19
CA ALA A 4 -15.57 27.40 1.51
C ALA A 4 -16.14 26.19 0.76
N LYS A 5 -15.54 25.88 -0.39
CA LYS A 5 -15.72 24.58 -1.04
C LYS A 5 -15.26 23.58 0.02
N ARG A 6 -16.21 22.95 0.70
CA ARG A 6 -16.00 21.74 1.49
C ARG A 6 -15.34 20.75 0.54
N GLN A 7 -14.00 20.74 0.49
CA GLN A 7 -13.30 19.60 -0.04
C GLN A 7 -13.78 18.44 0.83
N ARG A 8 -14.43 17.45 0.21
CA ARG A 8 -14.63 16.19 0.90
C ARG A 8 -13.23 15.74 1.34
N PRO A 9 -13.03 15.33 2.60
CA PRO A 9 -11.79 14.70 3.00
C PRO A 9 -11.48 13.65 1.95
N LYS A 10 -10.26 13.70 1.38
CA LYS A 10 -9.85 12.71 0.40
C LYS A 10 -9.87 11.37 1.11
N ASP A 11 -10.78 10.49 0.70
CA ASP A 11 -10.94 9.18 1.31
C ASP A 11 -9.75 8.32 0.89
N PRO A 12 -8.89 7.91 1.84
CA PRO A 12 -7.73 7.09 1.56
C PRO A 12 -8.09 5.83 0.74
N LEU A 13 -9.26 5.22 1.00
CA LEU A 13 -9.70 4.01 0.32
C LEU A 13 -10.02 4.24 -1.16
N LEU A 14 -10.64 5.38 -1.48
CA LEU A 14 -10.93 5.75 -2.87
C LEU A 14 -9.66 6.04 -3.67
N ILE A 15 -8.68 6.67 -3.02
CA ILE A 15 -7.36 6.93 -3.59
C ILE A 15 -6.64 5.62 -3.89
N TYR A 16 -6.58 4.71 -2.92
CA TYR A 16 -6.02 3.38 -3.10
C TYR A 16 -6.69 2.62 -4.27
N GLY A 17 -8.02 2.61 -4.34
CA GLY A 17 -8.75 1.97 -5.42
C GLY A 17 -8.37 2.53 -6.80
N THR A 18 -8.16 3.84 -6.89
CA THR A 18 -7.69 4.50 -8.12
C THR A 18 -6.27 4.06 -8.48
N GLY A 19 -5.37 3.98 -7.50
CA GLY A 19 -3.99 3.51 -7.69
C GLY A 19 -3.94 2.08 -8.20
N MET A 20 -4.80 1.19 -7.70
CA MET A 20 -4.91 -0.19 -8.16
C MET A 20 -5.35 -0.30 -9.62
N VAL A 21 -6.25 0.58 -10.08
CA VAL A 21 -6.66 0.63 -11.48
C VAL A 21 -5.51 1.13 -12.36
N TYR A 22 -4.82 2.19 -11.94
CA TYR A 22 -3.70 2.74 -12.70
C TYR A 22 -2.50 1.78 -12.76
N ALA A 23 -2.24 1.00 -11.71
CA ALA A 23 -1.13 0.07 -11.71
C ALA A 23 -1.19 -1.00 -12.83
N LYS A 24 -2.36 -1.23 -13.43
CA LYS A 24 -2.56 -2.21 -14.52
C LYS A 24 -2.13 -1.74 -15.92
N GLY A 25 -1.50 -0.57 -16.04
CA GLY A 25 -1.00 -0.08 -17.35
C GLY A 25 -0.70 1.42 -17.42
N LYS A 26 -0.98 2.16 -16.35
CA LYS A 26 -0.75 3.60 -16.20
C LYS A 26 0.22 3.86 -15.06
N ARG A 27 1.47 3.44 -15.28
CA ARG A 27 2.52 3.45 -14.24
C ARG A 27 2.73 4.84 -13.64
N THR A 28 2.83 5.87 -14.46
CA THR A 28 3.08 7.24 -14.00
C THR A 28 1.97 7.73 -13.07
N GLU A 29 0.72 7.47 -13.41
CA GLU A 29 -0.44 7.84 -12.62
C GLU A 29 -0.53 7.01 -11.33
N ALA A 30 -0.15 5.73 -11.35
CA ALA A 30 -0.06 4.92 -10.15
C ALA A 30 0.99 5.45 -9.16
N LEU A 31 2.14 5.92 -9.67
CA LEU A 31 3.18 6.55 -8.84
C LEU A 31 2.72 7.88 -8.24
N GLN A 32 1.88 8.65 -8.94
CA GLN A 32 1.25 9.85 -8.37
C GLN A 32 0.31 9.51 -7.21
N ILE A 33 -0.47 8.43 -7.35
CA ILE A 33 -1.34 7.95 -6.28
C ILE A 33 -0.52 7.47 -5.07
N ILE A 34 0.60 6.78 -5.30
CA ILE A 34 1.50 6.39 -4.21
C ILE A 34 1.98 7.62 -3.43
N LYS A 35 2.44 8.67 -4.13
CA LYS A 35 2.88 9.90 -3.47
C LYS A 35 1.77 10.53 -2.61
N GLU A 36 0.54 10.53 -3.11
CA GLU A 36 -0.62 11.02 -2.35
C GLU A 36 -0.89 10.17 -1.10
N LEU A 37 -0.82 8.84 -1.21
CA LEU A 37 -0.93 7.93 -0.07
C LEU A 37 0.22 8.11 0.93
N GLU A 38 1.46 8.34 0.47
CA GLU A 38 2.61 8.62 1.32
C GLU A 38 2.40 9.89 2.16
N GLU A 39 1.93 10.96 1.53
CA GLU A 39 1.59 12.23 2.21
C GLU A 39 0.50 12.03 3.28
N MET A 40 -0.52 11.22 2.98
CA MET A 40 -1.59 10.88 3.93
C MET A 40 -1.13 9.93 5.03
N SER A 41 -0.19 9.06 4.71
CA SER A 41 0.35 8.05 5.61
C SER A 41 1.14 8.69 6.74
N GLY A 42 1.92 9.73 6.45
CA GLY A 42 2.75 10.42 7.43
C GLY A 42 3.71 9.47 8.18
N ALA A 43 4.17 9.90 9.35
CA ALA A 43 5.18 9.17 10.13
C ALA A 43 4.68 7.86 10.75
N ASN A 44 3.37 7.66 10.91
CA ASN A 44 2.81 6.43 11.49
C ASN A 44 2.64 5.31 10.45
N LEU A 45 2.93 5.58 9.18
CA LEU A 45 2.84 4.62 8.09
C LEU A 45 1.45 3.99 7.90
N SER A 46 0.38 4.71 8.26
CA SER A 46 -1.00 4.22 8.23
C SER A 46 -1.48 3.70 6.87
N GLN A 47 -0.86 4.09 5.75
CA GLN A 47 -1.21 3.62 4.40
C GLN A 47 -0.21 2.63 3.80
N ALA A 48 0.77 2.16 4.58
CA ALA A 48 1.85 1.30 4.10
C ALA A 48 1.34 0.04 3.38
N HIS A 49 0.28 -0.59 3.91
CA HIS A 49 -0.31 -1.78 3.30
C HIS A 49 -0.84 -1.51 1.88
N TRP A 50 -1.49 -0.37 1.66
CA TRP A 50 -2.03 -0.01 0.35
C TRP A 50 -0.95 0.44 -0.62
N ILE A 51 0.05 1.18 -0.15
CA ILE A 51 1.22 1.56 -0.95
C ILE A 51 1.95 0.30 -1.45
N ALA A 52 2.18 -0.66 -0.55
CA ALA A 52 2.78 -1.95 -0.90
C ALA A 52 1.98 -2.71 -1.97
N LYS A 53 0.64 -2.74 -1.86
CA LYS A 53 -0.24 -3.38 -2.85
C LYS A 53 -0.13 -2.74 -4.24
N ILE A 54 -0.02 -1.42 -4.31
CA ILE A 54 0.16 -0.73 -5.59
C ILE A 54 1.54 -1.05 -6.18
N TYR A 55 2.61 -1.00 -5.38
CA TYR A 55 3.95 -1.40 -5.83
C TYR A 55 4.01 -2.86 -6.29
N ALA A 56 3.37 -3.79 -5.57
CA ALA A 56 3.28 -5.18 -5.99
C ALA A 56 2.58 -5.31 -7.35
N THR A 57 1.46 -4.60 -7.56
CA THR A 57 0.75 -4.58 -8.86
C THR A 57 1.60 -3.99 -9.98
N LEU A 58 2.45 -3.01 -9.68
CA LEU A 58 3.43 -2.43 -10.61
C LEU A 58 4.64 -3.34 -10.88
N ASN A 59 4.70 -4.52 -10.25
CA ASN A 59 5.82 -5.45 -10.25
C ASN A 59 7.13 -4.87 -9.66
N GLU A 60 7.00 -3.85 -8.79
CA GLU A 60 8.09 -3.20 -8.06
C GLU A 60 8.36 -3.92 -6.74
N LYS A 61 8.97 -5.10 -6.82
CA LYS A 61 9.09 -6.04 -5.69
C LYS A 61 9.85 -5.44 -4.50
N GLU A 62 10.98 -4.80 -4.74
CA GLU A 62 11.82 -4.21 -3.68
C GLU A 62 11.07 -3.13 -2.90
N LEU A 63 10.30 -2.29 -3.60
CA LEU A 63 9.51 -1.23 -2.97
C LEU A 63 8.30 -1.83 -2.22
N ALA A 64 7.64 -2.85 -2.79
CA ALA A 64 6.56 -3.54 -2.11
C ALA A 64 7.04 -4.14 -0.76
N PHE A 65 8.16 -4.86 -0.76
CA PHE A 65 8.75 -5.41 0.47
C PHE A 65 9.16 -4.34 1.45
N SER A 66 9.83 -3.28 0.99
CA SER A 66 10.25 -2.16 1.86
C SER A 66 9.06 -1.55 2.61
N TRP A 67 7.94 -1.33 1.93
CA TRP A 67 6.74 -0.79 2.55
C TRP A 67 6.05 -1.78 3.50
N LEU A 68 6.04 -3.07 3.19
CA LEU A 68 5.52 -4.10 4.08
C LEU A 68 6.35 -4.22 5.36
N ASP A 69 7.68 -4.22 5.25
CA ASP A 69 8.58 -4.28 6.40
C ASP A 69 8.44 -3.06 7.30
N LEU A 70 8.40 -1.85 6.71
CA LEU A 70 8.22 -0.61 7.45
C LEU A 70 6.85 -0.58 8.16
N GLY A 71 5.77 -0.91 7.45
CA GLY A 71 4.42 -0.93 8.02
C GLY A 71 4.25 -2.00 9.11
N LEU A 72 4.94 -3.14 9.00
CA LEU A 72 4.97 -4.15 10.05
C LEU A 72 5.75 -3.66 11.27
N ALA A 73 6.90 -3.02 11.08
CA ALA A 73 7.74 -2.50 12.16
C ALA A 73 7.06 -1.41 12.98
N THR A 74 6.17 -0.60 12.37
CA THR A 74 5.40 0.43 13.08
C THR A 74 4.07 -0.05 13.63
N GLY A 75 3.68 -1.31 13.38
CA GLY A 75 2.37 -1.85 13.75
C GLY A 75 1.21 -1.31 12.89
N ALA A 76 1.50 -0.63 11.77
CA ALA A 76 0.47 -0.12 10.86
C ALA A 76 -0.25 -1.23 10.09
N ILE A 77 0.35 -2.41 9.96
CA ILE A 77 -0.24 -3.59 9.32
C ILE A 77 -0.79 -4.53 10.40
N GLY A 78 -2.04 -4.31 10.79
CA GLY A 78 -2.75 -5.16 11.77
C GLY A 78 -3.49 -6.36 11.16
N SER A 79 -3.62 -6.42 9.84
CA SER A 79 -4.26 -7.54 9.14
C SER A 79 -3.64 -7.72 7.77
N PHE A 80 -3.30 -8.97 7.44
CA PHE A 80 -2.66 -9.31 6.18
C PHE A 80 -3.29 -10.59 5.58
N TYR A 81 -3.91 -10.44 4.42
CA TYR A 81 -4.52 -11.54 3.70
C TYR A 81 -3.53 -12.04 2.63
N LYS A 82 -2.75 -13.06 2.99
CA LYS A 82 -1.66 -13.59 2.14
C LYS A 82 -2.12 -14.12 0.77
N ASP A 83 -3.37 -14.59 0.69
CA ASP A 83 -3.93 -15.23 -0.51
C ASP A 83 -4.56 -14.22 -1.50
N GLU A 84 -4.49 -12.92 -1.23
CA GLU A 84 -4.96 -11.91 -2.20
C GLU A 84 -4.14 -11.94 -3.50
N PRO A 85 -4.77 -11.89 -4.69
CA PRO A 85 -4.08 -11.90 -5.99
C PRO A 85 -3.10 -10.75 -6.21
N VAL A 86 -3.24 -9.65 -5.47
CA VAL A 86 -2.32 -8.51 -5.53
C VAL A 86 -0.87 -8.91 -5.18
N TRP A 87 -0.70 -9.99 -4.43
CA TRP A 87 0.61 -10.50 -4.03
C TRP A 87 1.24 -11.45 -5.04
N ASP A 88 0.51 -11.90 -6.07
CA ASP A 88 1.02 -12.83 -7.09
C ASP A 88 2.41 -12.43 -7.64
N PRO A 89 2.71 -11.13 -7.92
CA PRO A 89 4.02 -10.72 -8.44
C PRO A 89 5.19 -10.95 -7.48
N ILE A 90 4.93 -10.98 -6.16
CA ILE A 90 5.95 -11.15 -5.12
C ILE A 90 5.82 -12.49 -4.36
N ARG A 91 4.74 -13.24 -4.54
CA ARG A 91 4.43 -14.46 -3.75
C ARG A 91 5.49 -15.56 -3.88
N SER A 92 6.15 -15.66 -5.05
CA SER A 92 7.21 -16.65 -5.26
C SER A 92 8.56 -16.27 -4.63
N ASP A 93 8.71 -15.04 -4.13
CA ASP A 93 9.92 -14.60 -3.47
C ASP A 93 9.96 -15.14 -2.03
N PRO A 94 11.06 -15.81 -1.59
CA PRO A 94 11.17 -16.35 -0.25
C PRO A 94 10.94 -15.32 0.88
N ARG A 95 11.19 -14.03 0.61
CA ARG A 95 10.91 -12.94 1.56
C ARG A 95 9.43 -12.80 1.88
N PHE A 96 8.54 -13.20 0.97
CA PHE A 96 7.09 -13.15 1.19
C PHE A 96 6.65 -14.09 2.32
N GLU A 97 7.09 -15.34 2.28
CA GLU A 97 6.80 -16.31 3.34
C GLU A 97 7.40 -15.89 4.69
N ALA A 98 8.63 -15.36 4.68
CA ALA A 98 9.26 -14.82 5.88
C ALA A 98 8.47 -13.65 6.49
N LEU A 99 7.96 -12.74 5.65
CA LEU A 99 7.11 -11.63 6.07
C LEU A 99 5.78 -12.14 6.66
N VAL A 100 5.08 -13.05 5.97
CA VAL A 100 3.82 -13.63 6.44
C VAL A 100 4.00 -14.33 7.79
N SER A 101 5.07 -15.10 7.96
CA SER A 101 5.38 -15.74 9.24
C SER A 101 5.55 -14.72 10.37
N ARG A 102 6.18 -13.58 10.10
CA ARG A 102 6.34 -12.51 11.10
C ARG A 102 4.99 -11.90 11.46
N ILE A 103 4.14 -11.62 10.48
CA ILE A 103 2.80 -11.03 10.72
C ILE A 103 1.93 -11.98 11.56
N LEU A 104 1.90 -13.26 11.24
CA LEU A 104 1.10 -14.26 11.98
C LEU A 104 1.64 -14.56 13.39
N SER A 105 2.90 -14.23 13.65
CA SER A 105 3.53 -14.41 14.97
C SER A 105 3.35 -13.22 15.92
N VAL A 106 2.78 -12.11 15.45
CA VAL A 106 2.44 -10.97 16.31
C VAL A 106 1.16 -11.34 17.08
N PRO A 107 1.19 -11.43 18.42
CA PRO A 107 0.04 -11.82 19.24
C PRO A 107 -1.08 -10.78 19.26
#